data_AF-A0A674E3T3-F1
#
_entry.id   AF-A0A674E3T3-F1
#
_cell.length_a   1.000
_cell.length_b   1.000
_cell.length_c   1.000
_cell.angle_alpha   90.00
_cell.angle_beta   90.00
_cell.angle_gamma   90.00
#
_symmetry.space_group_name_H-M   'P 1'
#
loop_
_entity.id
_entity.type
_entity.pdbx_description
1 polymer ?
#
loop_
_entity_poly.entity_id
_entity_poly.type
_entity_poly.pdbx_seq_one_letter_code
_entity_poly.pdbx_strand_id
1 'polypeptide(L)'
;MPFIDLQGKLGINMDKWMLIQGGEQPYKRAPRCHAFEKEWIECADGIGQTRAKKECKLEFEDFYECMHREKTHKRLYEIRKQRDKMVKEGTYQTPAHHTGAQADNRP
;
A
#
# COMPACT_ATOMS: atom_id res chain seq x y z
N MET A 1 0.69 -17.37 -26.74
CA MET A 1 1.37 -16.50 -27.73
C MET A 1 2.78 -16.22 -27.22
N PRO A 2 3.83 -16.31 -28.05
CA PRO A 2 5.20 -16.03 -27.62
C PRO A 2 5.41 -14.53 -27.35
N PHE A 3 6.19 -14.20 -26.31
CA PHE A 3 6.61 -12.82 -26.04
C PHE A 3 7.86 -12.50 -26.86
N ILE A 4 7.76 -11.54 -27.79
CA ILE A 4 8.88 -11.09 -28.63
C ILE A 4 9.39 -9.75 -28.09
N ASP A 5 10.52 -9.77 -27.39
CA ASP A 5 11.11 -8.56 -26.81
C ASP A 5 11.86 -7.70 -27.85
N LEU A 6 11.10 -7.00 -28.70
CA LEU A 6 11.66 -6.01 -29.63
C LEU A 6 12.14 -4.76 -28.90
N GLN A 7 11.47 -4.37 -27.82
CA GLN A 7 11.78 -3.16 -27.05
C GLN A 7 13.13 -3.28 -26.35
N GLY A 8 13.41 -4.42 -25.70
CA GLY A 8 14.71 -4.68 -25.08
C GLY A 8 15.85 -4.79 -26.10
N LYS A 9 15.60 -5.42 -27.26
CA LYS A 9 16.61 -5.58 -28.31
C LYS A 9 16.98 -4.29 -29.04
N LEU A 10 15.99 -3.43 -29.29
CA LEU A 10 16.17 -2.15 -30.01
C LEU A 10 16.43 -0.96 -29.08
N GLY A 11 16.30 -1.14 -27.76
CA GLY A 11 16.47 -0.07 -26.77
C GLY A 11 15.34 0.98 -26.79
N ILE A 12 14.19 0.65 -27.37
CA ILE A 12 13.04 1.55 -27.49
C ILE A 12 12.14 1.38 -26.26
N ASN A 13 11.74 2.48 -25.62
CA ASN A 13 10.76 2.47 -24.53
C ASN A 13 9.40 2.93 -25.06
N MET A 14 8.51 1.99 -25.40
CA MET A 14 7.14 2.31 -25.84
C MET A 14 6.16 2.31 -24.67
N ASP A 15 6.25 1.31 -23.80
CA ASP A 15 5.30 1.06 -22.71
C ASP A 15 5.95 0.86 -21.33
N LYS A 16 7.28 0.63 -21.25
CA LYS A 16 7.98 0.30 -20.00
C LYS A 16 7.86 1.40 -18.94
N TRP A 17 7.72 2.66 -19.35
CA TRP A 17 7.54 3.81 -18.46
C TRP A 17 6.25 3.77 -17.62
N MET A 18 5.23 3.00 -18.02
CA MET A 18 3.96 2.87 -17.29
C MET A 18 3.84 1.63 -16.41
N LEU A 19 4.80 0.70 -16.46
CA LEU A 19 4.65 -0.62 -15.83
C LEU A 19 4.71 -0.59 -14.30
N ILE A 20 5.36 0.43 -13.74
CA ILE A 20 5.70 0.53 -12.32
C ILE A 20 5.13 1.83 -11.78
N GLN A 21 4.47 1.81 -10.62
CA GLN A 21 3.94 3.05 -10.05
C GLN A 21 5.08 3.93 -9.54
N GLY A 22 6.15 3.32 -9.01
CA GLY A 22 7.36 3.98 -8.53
C GLY A 22 8.34 4.48 -9.61
N GLY A 23 7.99 4.41 -10.89
CA GLY A 23 8.78 5.01 -11.97
C GLY A 23 8.83 6.54 -11.92
N GLU A 24 9.51 7.16 -12.88
CA GLU A 24 9.56 8.62 -12.98
C GLU A 24 8.16 9.19 -13.32
N GLN A 25 7.55 9.88 -12.36
CA GLN A 25 6.25 10.52 -12.50
C GLN A 25 6.41 12.03 -12.74
N PRO A 26 5.49 12.67 -13.50
CA PRO A 26 5.46 14.12 -13.64
C PRO A 26 5.49 14.81 -12.27
N TYR A 27 6.32 15.84 -12.14
CA TYR A 27 6.52 16.61 -10.89
C TYR A 27 7.04 15.78 -9.71
N LYS A 28 7.68 14.63 -9.95
CA LYS A 28 8.25 13.75 -8.90
C LYS A 28 7.23 13.35 -7.83
N ARG A 29 5.96 13.18 -8.22
CA ARG A 29 4.89 12.80 -7.29
C ARG A 29 5.02 11.30 -6.97
N ALA A 30 5.27 11.00 -5.70
CA ALA A 30 5.32 9.62 -5.24
C ALA A 30 3.92 9.01 -5.13
N PRO A 31 3.69 7.76 -5.59
CA PRO A 31 2.45 7.04 -5.32
C PRO A 31 2.34 6.67 -3.83
N ARG A 32 1.13 6.35 -3.38
CA ARG A 32 0.86 6.03 -1.96
C ARG A 32 1.68 4.85 -1.44
N CYS A 33 1.93 3.86 -2.28
CA CYS A 33 2.65 2.63 -1.92
C CYS A 33 4.04 2.55 -2.56
N HIS A 34 4.66 3.71 -2.87
CA HIS A 34 5.95 3.81 -3.54
C HIS A 34 7.05 2.98 -2.86
N ALA A 35 7.19 3.10 -1.54
CA ALA A 35 8.24 2.44 -0.78
C ALA A 35 8.10 0.91 -0.84
N PHE A 36 6.90 0.39 -0.60
CA PHE A 36 6.63 -1.05 -0.61
C PHE A 36 6.78 -1.67 -1.99
N GLU A 37 6.33 -0.97 -3.05
CA GLU A 37 6.52 -1.45 -4.43
C GLU A 37 8.01 -1.52 -4.78
N LYS A 38 8.78 -0.49 -4.41
CA LYS A 38 10.22 -0.44 -4.63
C LYS A 38 10.95 -1.58 -3.93
N GLU A 39 10.69 -1.81 -2.64
CA GLU A 39 11.30 -2.89 -1.86
C GLU A 39 10.98 -4.27 -2.45
N TRP A 40 9.72 -4.49 -2.88
CA TRP A 40 9.32 -5.73 -3.52
C TRP A 40 10.05 -5.97 -4.85
N ILE A 41 10.20 -4.94 -5.68
CA ILE A 41 10.91 -5.04 -6.97
C ILE A 41 12.39 -5.29 -6.74
N GLU A 42 13.03 -4.55 -5.82
CA GLU A 42 14.45 -4.72 -5.49
C GLU A 42 14.74 -6.12 -4.92
N CYS A 43 13.82 -6.69 -4.15
CA CYS A 43 13.93 -8.08 -3.69
C CYS A 43 13.74 -9.09 -4.83
N ALA A 44 12.72 -8.89 -5.67
CA ALA A 44 12.32 -9.85 -6.70
C ALA A 44 13.17 -9.80 -7.98
N ASP A 45 14.04 -8.79 -8.12
CA ASP A 45 14.88 -8.62 -9.29
C ASP A 45 15.93 -9.74 -9.42
N GLY A 46 16.13 -10.24 -10.65
CA GLY A 46 17.13 -11.26 -10.96
C GLY A 46 16.90 -12.69 -10.44
N ILE A 47 16.07 -12.93 -9.42
CA ILE A 47 15.85 -14.27 -8.82
C ILE A 47 14.81 -15.12 -9.56
N GLY A 48 14.00 -14.50 -10.41
CA GLY A 48 12.92 -15.15 -11.18
C GLY A 48 11.64 -15.40 -10.36
N GLN A 49 10.50 -15.46 -11.06
CA GLN A 49 9.17 -15.45 -10.44
C GLN A 49 8.94 -16.62 -9.46
N THR A 50 9.47 -17.80 -9.76
CA THR A 50 9.26 -19.01 -8.94
C THR A 50 9.89 -18.88 -7.55
N ARG A 51 11.09 -18.29 -7.46
CA ARG A 51 11.77 -18.04 -6.19
C ARG A 51 11.24 -16.79 -5.49
N ALA A 52 10.97 -15.72 -6.24
CA ALA A 52 10.41 -14.48 -5.71
C ALA A 52 9.12 -14.70 -4.92
N LYS A 53 8.26 -15.64 -5.34
CA LYS A 53 7.03 -15.99 -4.61
C LYS A 53 7.27 -16.54 -3.19
N LYS A 54 8.45 -17.11 -2.92
CA LYS A 54 8.79 -17.72 -1.63
C LYS A 54 9.72 -16.82 -0.82
N GLU A 55 10.76 -16.29 -1.46
CA GLU A 55 11.81 -15.50 -0.80
C GLU A 55 11.33 -14.07 -0.50
N CYS A 56 10.67 -13.40 -1.46
CA CYS A 56 10.18 -12.02 -1.32
C CYS A 56 8.69 -11.95 -0.93
N LYS A 57 8.24 -12.94 -0.14
CA LYS A 57 6.83 -13.08 0.22
C LYS A 57 6.38 -11.96 1.17
N LEU A 58 7.26 -11.54 2.08
CA LEU A 58 6.96 -10.53 3.09
C LEU A 58 6.71 -9.17 2.43
N GLU A 59 7.63 -8.75 1.57
CA GLU A 59 7.60 -7.49 0.82
C GLU A 59 6.35 -7.43 -0.08
N PHE A 60 6.01 -8.55 -0.72
CA PHE A 60 4.80 -8.64 -1.51
C PHE A 60 3.52 -8.52 -0.68
N GLU A 61 3.46 -9.17 0.49
CA GLU A 61 2.30 -9.07 1.39
C GLU A 61 2.10 -7.65 1.94
N ASP A 62 3.19 -6.94 2.24
CA ASP A 62 3.15 -5.55 2.69
C ASP A 62 2.73 -4.61 1.56
N PHE A 63 3.23 -4.80 0.35
CA PHE A 63 2.76 -4.06 -0.83
C PHE A 63 1.26 -4.31 -1.10
N TYR A 64 0.83 -5.57 -1.01
CA TYR A 64 -0.57 -5.94 -1.22
C TYR A 64 -1.51 -5.34 -0.14
N GLU A 65 -1.07 -5.33 1.12
CA GLU A 65 -1.79 -4.65 2.21
C GLU A 65 -1.83 -3.15 1.98
N CYS A 66 -0.73 -2.52 1.56
CA CYS A 66 -0.72 -1.08 1.31
C CYS A 66 -1.75 -0.67 0.25
N MET A 67 -1.89 -1.46 -0.81
CA MET A 67 -2.83 -1.24 -1.92
C MET A 67 -4.29 -1.45 -1.52
N HIS A 68 -4.60 -2.55 -0.81
CA HIS A 68 -5.98 -2.95 -0.52
C HIS A 68 -6.47 -2.55 0.87
N ARG A 69 -5.55 -2.30 1.81
CA ARG A 69 -5.79 -1.94 3.21
C ARG A 69 -6.72 -2.88 3.97
N GLU A 70 -6.79 -4.15 3.56
CA GLU A 70 -7.73 -5.13 4.12
C GLU A 70 -7.52 -5.34 5.63
N LYS A 71 -6.26 -5.59 6.04
CA LYS A 71 -5.90 -5.78 7.46
C LYS A 71 -6.21 -4.51 8.26
N THR A 72 -5.87 -3.34 7.71
CA THR A 72 -6.19 -2.05 8.32
C THR A 72 -7.70 -1.86 8.51
N HIS A 73 -8.52 -2.14 7.49
CA HIS A 73 -9.97 -2.02 7.56
C HIS A 73 -10.58 -2.97 8.57
N LYS A 74 -10.12 -4.23 8.61
CA LYS A 74 -10.57 -5.21 9.59
C LYS A 74 -10.28 -4.75 11.02
N ARG A 75 -9.07 -4.26 11.27
CA ARG A 75 -8.68 -3.71 12.58
C ARG A 75 -9.55 -2.53 12.99
N LEU A 76 -9.79 -1.57 12.08
CA LEU A 76 -10.64 -0.41 12.36
C LEU A 76 -12.10 -0.81 12.65
N TYR A 77 -12.61 -1.81 11.94
CA TYR A 77 -13.94 -2.35 12.17
C TYR A 77 -14.08 -2.96 13.57
N GLU A 78 -13.11 -3.79 13.99
CA GLU A 78 -13.11 -4.40 15.32
C GLU A 78 -13.02 -3.36 16.44
N ILE A 79 -12.14 -2.35 16.29
CA ILE A 79 -12.03 -1.23 17.23
C ILE A 79 -13.37 -0.49 17.36
N ARG A 80 -14.00 -0.18 16.22
CA ARG A 80 -15.30 0.51 16.20
C ARG A 80 -16.38 -0.33 16.89
N LYS A 81 -16.44 -1.62 16.60
CA LYS A 81 -17.40 -2.55 17.22
C LYS A 81 -17.24 -2.61 18.74
N GLN A 82 -16.00 -2.69 19.23
CA GLN A 82 -15.72 -2.70 20.66
C GLN A 82 -16.06 -1.37 21.32
N ARG A 83 -15.69 -0.24 20.70
CA ARG A 83 -16.07 1.09 21.18
C ARG A 83 -17.58 1.24 21.30
N ASP A 84 -18.32 0.88 20.25
CA ASP A 84 -19.78 1.03 20.23
C ASP A 84 -20.46 0.13 21.29
N LYS A 85 -19.84 -1.02 21.64
CA LYS A 85 -20.28 -1.85 22.77
C LYS A 85 -20.05 -1.14 24.12
N MET A 86 -18.85 -0.62 24.37
CA MET A 86 -18.53 0.03 25.65
C MET A 86 -19.31 1.35 25.86
N VAL A 87 -19.61 2.07 24.79
CA VAL A 87 -20.49 3.26 24.86
C VAL A 87 -21.91 2.87 25.24
N LYS A 88 -22.44 1.77 24.70
CA LYS A 88 -23.77 1.24 25.07
C LYS A 88 -23.82 0.75 26.52
N GLU A 89 -22.73 0.16 27.01
CA GLU A 89 -22.60 -0.28 28.41
C GLU A 89 -22.33 0.88 29.38
N GLY A 90 -22.06 2.09 28.86
CA GLY A 90 -21.73 3.27 29.66
C GLY A 90 -20.34 3.26 30.29
N THR A 91 -19.50 2.25 29.98
CA THR A 91 -18.15 2.09 30.54
C THR A 91 -17.11 2.96 29.83
N TYR A 92 -17.43 3.50 28.65
CA TYR A 92 -16.55 4.36 27.88
C TYR A 92 -17.28 5.61 27.37
N GLN A 93 -16.69 6.78 27.62
CA GLN A 93 -17.15 8.06 27.07
C GLN A 93 -16.19 8.55 25.99
N THR A 94 -16.75 8.99 24.86
CA THR A 94 -15.96 9.53 23.75
C THR A 94 -15.34 10.88 24.12
N PRO A 95 -14.04 11.10 23.85
CA PRO A 95 -13.36 12.33 24.23
C PRO A 95 -13.79 13.52 23.37
N ALA A 96 -13.64 14.74 23.90
CA ALA A 96 -14.14 15.98 23.30
C ALA A 96 -13.57 16.30 21.90
N HIS A 97 -12.33 15.88 21.62
CA HIS A 97 -11.69 16.05 20.31
C HIS A 97 -12.25 15.11 19.23
N HIS A 98 -12.96 14.04 19.60
CA HIS A 98 -13.68 13.16 18.66
C HIS A 98 -15.13 13.59 18.44
N THR A 99 -15.66 14.51 19.26
CA THR A 99 -17.03 15.05 19.13
C THR A 99 -17.07 16.45 18.51
N GLY A 100 -15.90 17.06 18.24
CA GLY A 100 -15.80 18.42 17.68
C GLY A 100 -16.11 19.53 18.68
N ALA A 101 -16.17 19.22 19.99
CA ALA A 101 -16.44 20.20 21.04
C ALA A 101 -15.20 21.01 21.46
N GLN A 102 -14.01 20.62 20.97
CA GLN A 102 -12.74 21.31 21.20
C GLN A 102 -12.27 21.92 19.88
N ALA A 103 -11.86 23.19 19.89
CA ALA A 103 -11.28 23.85 18.72
C ALA A 103 -10.03 23.09 18.26
N ASP A 104 -9.94 22.83 16.94
CA ASP A 104 -8.77 22.19 16.35
C ASP A 104 -7.61 23.20 16.40
N ASN A 105 -6.63 22.93 17.27
CA ASN A 105 -5.46 23.79 17.46
C ASN A 105 -4.34 23.47 16.46
N ARG A 106 -4.63 22.74 15.39
CA ARG A 106 -3.69 22.56 14.27
C ARG A 106 -3.67 23.84 13.43
N PRO A 107 -2.49 24.39 13.12
CA PRO A 107 -2.36 25.60 12.31
C PRO A 107 -2.90 25.42 10.89
#